data_AF-A0A4Q5QMK4-F1
#
_entry.id   AF-A0A4Q5QMK4-F1
#
_cell.length_a   1.000
_cell.length_b   1.000
_cell.length_c   1.000
_cell.angle_alpha   90.00
_cell.angle_beta   90.00
_cell.angle_gamma   90.00
#
_symmetry.space_group_name_H-M   'P 1'
#
loop_
_entity.id
_entity.type
_entity.pdbx_description
1 polymer ?
#
loop_
_entity_poly.entity_id
_entity_poly.type
_entity_poly.pdbx_seq_one_letter_code
_entity_poly.pdbx_strand_id
1 'polypeptide(L)'
;LKTGEQGGEEFPSFRSFWLERPQRGTNSIVIHALLDSPSCAAAIRFTIRPGDDTIMDMESALFPRVDLTEVGVGNGTSMFYFSANDRVGIDDYRRAVHDSDGLMMATGRGEQLWRPLNNPQKLQISAFADTSPRGFGLVQRHRDFNDYEDLEAHYERRPSLWVEPIGDWGEGQVQLIEIPTKDEVHDNIVAFWRPKQKLLAKSEVSYTCRLHWADLPPVTNTLARFTAFRVGAGTTQNARLFVLDLAGDALKVLTDDIRPRVDISTDKGKIENVVALAAAQVGGWRISFELLPGGTDIVELRLILMNGDTKLSETWLYRWTA
;
A
#
# COMPACT_ATOMS: atom_id res chain seq x y z
N LEU A 1 -10.07 -13.75 7.11
CA LEU A 1 -10.51 -14.74 6.08
C LEU A 1 -11.81 -14.23 5.49
N LYS A 2 -12.04 -14.30 4.17
CA LYS A 2 -13.25 -13.71 3.54
C LYS A 2 -13.40 -12.19 3.77
N THR A 3 -12.28 -11.49 3.87
CA THR A 3 -12.25 -10.05 4.13
C THR A 3 -12.87 -9.30 2.95
N GLY A 4 -13.86 -8.43 3.23
CA GLY A 4 -14.58 -7.66 2.21
C GLY A 4 -15.66 -8.43 1.44
N GLU A 5 -15.91 -9.69 1.79
CA GLU A 5 -16.86 -10.56 1.08
C GLU A 5 -18.27 -10.45 1.69
N GLN A 6 -19.32 -10.58 0.86
CA GLN A 6 -20.72 -10.41 1.30
C GLN A 6 -21.15 -11.42 2.39
N GLY A 7 -20.51 -12.59 2.44
CA GLY A 7 -20.79 -13.65 3.42
C GLY A 7 -20.27 -13.36 4.84
N GLY A 8 -19.60 -12.22 5.03
CA GLY A 8 -19.01 -11.82 6.31
C GLY A 8 -17.57 -12.32 6.48
N GLU A 9 -16.76 -11.46 7.10
CA GLU A 9 -15.38 -11.78 7.44
C GLU A 9 -15.31 -12.73 8.64
N GLU A 10 -14.44 -13.73 8.54
CA GLU A 10 -14.04 -14.59 9.65
C GLU A 10 -12.69 -14.12 10.18
N PHE A 11 -12.65 -13.78 11.48
CA PHE A 11 -11.47 -13.32 12.21
C PHE A 11 -10.85 -14.47 13.02
N PRO A 12 -9.72 -15.04 12.58
CA PRO A 12 -8.96 -15.96 13.42
C PRO A 12 -8.39 -15.27 14.66
N SER A 13 -8.16 -16.05 15.71
CA SER A 13 -7.60 -15.55 16.97
C SER A 13 -6.40 -16.39 17.41
N PHE A 14 -5.40 -15.74 17.99
CA PHE A 14 -4.32 -16.45 18.68
C PHE A 14 -4.84 -17.01 20.01
N ARG A 15 -4.72 -18.33 20.19
CA ARG A 15 -5.20 -19.05 21.37
C ARG A 15 -4.12 -19.27 22.42
N SER A 16 -2.87 -19.38 21.99
CA SER A 16 -1.75 -19.73 22.87
C SER A 16 -0.45 -19.22 22.27
N PHE A 17 0.48 -18.87 23.14
CA PHE A 17 1.82 -18.41 22.81
C PHE A 17 2.86 -19.19 23.60
N TRP A 18 3.99 -19.50 22.96
CA TRP A 18 5.17 -20.07 23.60
C TRP A 18 6.36 -19.18 23.27
N LEU A 19 6.96 -18.59 24.30
CA LEU A 19 8.10 -17.69 24.15
C LEU A 19 9.37 -18.49 24.46
N GLU A 20 10.29 -18.55 23.51
CA GLU A 20 11.61 -19.12 23.76
C GLU A 20 12.43 -18.15 24.61
N ARG A 21 13.07 -18.65 25.68
CA ARG A 21 13.98 -17.83 26.49
C ARG A 21 15.20 -17.47 25.65
N PRO A 22 15.45 -16.17 25.36
CA PRO A 22 16.61 -15.77 24.57
C PRO A 22 17.92 -16.16 25.27
N GLN A 23 18.92 -16.57 24.50
CA GLN A 23 20.26 -16.79 25.02
C GLN A 23 20.92 -15.45 25.36
N ARG A 24 21.83 -15.44 26.33
CA ARG A 24 22.58 -14.22 26.65
C ARG A 24 23.38 -13.77 25.43
N GLY A 25 23.19 -12.53 25.00
CA GLY A 25 23.89 -11.95 23.84
C GLY A 25 23.15 -12.07 22.50
N THR A 26 21.97 -12.70 22.44
CA THR A 26 21.14 -12.71 21.22
C THR A 26 20.25 -11.47 21.16
N ASN A 27 20.21 -10.78 20.03
CA ASN A 27 19.31 -9.65 19.76
C ASN A 27 18.04 -10.09 19.02
N SER A 28 17.39 -11.15 19.51
CA SER A 28 16.14 -11.65 18.92
C SER A 28 15.30 -12.37 19.95
N ILE A 29 13.97 -12.31 19.79
CA ILE A 29 13.01 -13.13 20.52
C ILE A 29 12.26 -14.04 19.54
N VAL A 30 12.05 -15.29 19.94
CA VAL A 30 11.25 -16.24 19.16
C VAL A 30 9.94 -16.48 19.90
N ILE A 31 8.83 -16.31 19.18
CA ILE A 31 7.47 -16.51 19.69
C ILE A 31 6.77 -17.51 18.77
N HIS A 32 6.31 -18.61 19.32
CA HIS A 32 5.40 -19.53 18.64
C HIS A 32 3.97 -19.18 19.03
N ALA A 33 3.06 -19.22 18.07
CA ALA A 33 1.65 -18.91 18.28
C ALA A 33 0.75 -19.95 17.61
N LEU A 34 -0.30 -20.34 18.32
CA LEU A 34 -1.38 -21.15 17.77
C LEU A 34 -2.53 -20.22 17.37
N LEU A 35 -2.81 -20.13 16.08
CA LEU A 35 -3.95 -19.42 15.52
C LEU A 35 -5.11 -20.39 15.26
N ASP A 36 -6.31 -19.96 15.61
CA ASP A 36 -7.52 -20.78 15.53
C ASP A 36 -8.73 -19.95 15.11
N SER A 37 -9.52 -20.51 14.20
CA SER A 37 -10.80 -19.97 13.73
C SER A 37 -11.77 -21.13 13.48
N PRO A 38 -13.05 -20.92 13.11
CA PRO A 38 -13.90 -22.02 12.64
C PRO A 38 -13.32 -22.76 11.42
N SER A 39 -12.79 -22.03 10.43
CA SER A 39 -12.43 -22.58 9.12
C SER A 39 -10.96 -23.02 9.00
N CYS A 40 -10.05 -22.56 9.87
CA CYS A 40 -8.63 -22.87 9.78
C CYS A 40 -7.95 -22.89 11.16
N ALA A 41 -6.89 -23.69 11.28
CA ALA A 41 -5.88 -23.53 12.33
C ALA A 41 -4.54 -23.20 11.69
N ALA A 42 -3.63 -22.56 12.43
CA ALA A 42 -2.24 -22.39 11.99
C ALA A 42 -1.26 -22.43 13.17
N ALA A 43 -0.09 -23.01 12.93
CA ALA A 43 1.08 -22.86 13.78
C ALA A 43 1.98 -21.79 13.16
N ILE A 44 2.37 -20.79 13.94
CA ILE A 44 3.15 -19.65 13.45
C ILE A 44 4.36 -19.46 14.35
N ARG A 45 5.54 -19.31 13.74
CA ARG A 45 6.78 -18.94 14.42
C ARG A 45 7.19 -17.54 13.98
N PHE A 46 7.33 -16.65 14.95
CA PHE A 46 7.86 -15.30 14.77
C PHE A 46 9.29 -15.23 15.31
N THR A 47 10.23 -14.75 14.51
CA THR A 47 11.57 -14.35 14.98
C THR A 47 11.69 -12.84 14.85
N ILE A 48 11.66 -12.13 15.98
CA ILE A 48 11.61 -10.67 16.04
C ILE A 48 13.00 -10.15 16.41
N ARG A 49 13.51 -9.21 15.61
CA ARG A 49 14.82 -8.55 15.78
C ARG A 49 14.59 -7.04 15.89
N PRO A 50 14.62 -6.49 17.11
CA PRO A 50 14.49 -5.05 17.30
C PRO A 50 15.78 -4.32 16.88
N GLY A 51 15.61 -3.09 16.39
CA GLY A 51 16.66 -2.17 15.95
C GLY A 51 16.04 -0.82 15.62
N ASP A 52 16.74 0.00 14.84
CA ASP A 52 16.14 1.22 14.25
C ASP A 52 14.90 0.84 13.43
N ASP A 53 15.05 -0.21 12.60
CA ASP A 53 13.93 -0.96 12.04
C ASP A 53 13.71 -2.24 12.84
N THR A 54 12.45 -2.65 13.01
CA THR A 54 12.12 -3.96 13.59
C THR A 54 11.83 -4.97 12.49
N ILE A 55 12.66 -6.01 12.42
CA ILE A 55 12.51 -7.08 11.43
C ILE A 55 11.89 -8.31 12.09
N MET A 56 10.81 -8.82 11.52
CA MET A 56 10.11 -10.01 12.00
C MET A 56 10.01 -11.05 10.89
N ASP A 57 10.74 -12.16 11.02
CA ASP A 57 10.49 -13.33 10.17
C ASP A 57 9.27 -14.08 10.69
N MET A 58 8.32 -14.39 9.81
CA MET A 58 7.11 -15.13 10.09
C MET A 58 7.10 -16.39 9.24
N GLU A 59 7.10 -17.55 9.90
CA GLU A 59 6.94 -18.86 9.29
C GLU A 59 5.59 -19.42 9.73
N SER A 60 4.71 -19.74 8.79
CA SER A 60 3.35 -20.22 9.09
C SER A 60 3.09 -21.56 8.42
N ALA A 61 2.46 -22.48 9.15
CA ALA A 61 1.87 -23.71 8.64
C ALA A 61 0.36 -23.66 8.91
N LEU A 62 -0.43 -23.57 7.84
CA LEU A 62 -1.88 -23.50 7.87
C LEU A 62 -2.50 -24.87 7.64
N PHE A 63 -3.56 -25.15 8.39
CA PHE A 63 -4.34 -26.38 8.34
C PHE A 63 -5.83 -26.04 8.12
N PRO A 64 -6.27 -25.91 6.85
CA PRO A 64 -7.66 -25.64 6.53
C PRO A 64 -8.59 -26.77 7.00
N ARG A 65 -9.68 -26.43 7.70
CA ARG A 65 -10.75 -27.40 8.07
C ARG A 65 -11.79 -27.57 6.98
N VAL A 66 -11.92 -26.55 6.13
CA VAL A 66 -12.78 -26.50 4.95
C VAL A 66 -11.94 -25.99 3.77
N ASP A 67 -12.46 -26.14 2.56
CA ASP A 67 -11.84 -25.50 1.39
C ASP A 67 -11.89 -23.98 1.55
N LEU A 68 -10.73 -23.32 1.47
CA LEU A 68 -10.60 -21.87 1.59
C LEU A 68 -10.32 -21.23 0.22
N THR A 69 -11.25 -20.41 -0.25
CA THR A 69 -11.17 -19.67 -1.53
C THR A 69 -10.77 -18.21 -1.35
N GLU A 70 -10.85 -17.70 -0.11
CA GLU A 70 -10.70 -16.30 0.27
C GLU A 70 -9.75 -16.18 1.46
N VAL A 71 -8.48 -16.50 1.21
CA VAL A 71 -7.41 -16.42 2.20
C VAL A 71 -6.59 -15.16 1.97
N GLY A 72 -6.33 -14.43 3.06
CA GLY A 72 -5.32 -13.38 3.08
C GLY A 72 -4.07 -13.86 3.80
N VAL A 73 -2.91 -13.67 3.17
CA VAL A 73 -1.59 -14.04 3.67
C VAL A 73 -0.72 -12.78 3.75
N GLY A 74 0.10 -12.66 4.80
CA GLY A 74 0.97 -11.49 5.00
C GLY A 74 0.14 -10.21 5.08
N ASN A 75 -0.86 -10.20 5.97
CA ASN A 75 -1.80 -9.08 6.07
C ASN A 75 -1.19 -7.88 6.81
N GLY A 76 -1.51 -6.68 6.34
CA GLY A 76 -1.35 -5.42 7.03
C GLY A 76 -2.70 -4.71 7.15
N THR A 77 -2.97 -4.16 8.33
CA THR A 77 -4.13 -3.30 8.60
C THR A 77 -3.62 -1.92 8.99
N SER A 78 -4.33 -0.87 8.58
CA SER A 78 -3.98 0.52 8.84
C SER A 78 -5.25 1.38 8.85
N MET A 79 -5.07 2.67 9.15
CA MET A 79 -6.09 3.70 9.03
C MET A 79 -5.67 4.78 8.03
N PHE A 80 -6.63 5.27 7.24
CA PHE A 80 -6.53 6.49 6.43
C PHE A 80 -7.86 7.25 6.52
N TYR A 81 -7.84 8.43 7.14
CA TYR A 81 -9.02 9.28 7.27
C TYR A 81 -9.07 10.35 6.17
N PHE A 82 -8.03 11.18 6.06
CA PHE A 82 -7.89 12.16 4.97
C PHE A 82 -6.44 12.55 4.74
N SER A 83 -6.18 13.05 3.53
CA SER A 83 -4.94 13.75 3.17
C SER A 83 -5.23 14.72 2.01
N ALA A 84 -4.22 15.37 1.44
CA ALA A 84 -4.38 16.36 0.38
C ALA A 84 -5.04 15.83 -0.91
N ASN A 85 -5.12 14.51 -1.07
CA ASN A 85 -5.83 13.85 -2.16
C ASN A 85 -7.30 13.54 -1.88
N ASP A 86 -7.70 13.52 -0.62
CA ASP A 86 -9.04 13.12 -0.20
C ASP A 86 -9.47 13.92 1.02
N ARG A 87 -9.77 15.21 0.79
CA ARG A 87 -10.12 16.18 1.84
C ARG A 87 -11.49 16.84 1.64
N VAL A 88 -12.26 16.41 0.64
CA VAL A 88 -13.56 17.04 0.36
C VAL A 88 -14.51 16.77 1.53
N GLY A 89 -15.02 17.84 2.15
CA GLY A 89 -15.95 17.73 3.28
C GLY A 89 -15.29 17.53 4.66
N ILE A 90 -13.97 17.65 4.76
CA ILE A 90 -13.24 17.55 6.03
C ILE A 90 -13.10 18.94 6.68
N ASP A 91 -13.63 19.08 7.90
CA ASP A 91 -13.45 20.25 8.77
C ASP A 91 -12.55 19.87 9.96
N ASP A 92 -11.25 19.80 9.70
CA ASP A 92 -10.22 19.44 10.67
C ASP A 92 -9.04 20.42 10.52
N TYR A 93 -8.39 20.78 11.62
CA TYR A 93 -7.24 21.70 11.61
C TYR A 93 -5.97 21.04 11.06
N ARG A 94 -5.86 19.72 11.18
CA ARG A 94 -4.71 18.90 10.73
C ARG A 94 -4.68 18.84 9.21
N ARG A 95 -3.49 18.72 8.62
CA ARG A 95 -3.33 18.65 7.15
C ARG A 95 -3.60 17.25 6.59
N ALA A 96 -3.26 16.22 7.35
CA ALA A 96 -3.55 14.82 7.06
C ALA A 96 -3.73 14.03 8.36
N VAL A 97 -4.49 12.94 8.29
CA VAL A 97 -4.72 12.00 9.40
C VAL A 97 -4.76 10.59 8.82
N HIS A 98 -3.66 9.85 9.01
CA HIS A 98 -3.52 8.47 8.55
C HIS A 98 -2.26 7.81 9.15
N ASP A 99 -2.27 6.47 9.16
CA ASP A 99 -1.16 5.62 9.60
C ASP A 99 -0.33 5.08 8.42
N SER A 100 -0.84 5.26 7.20
CA SER A 100 -0.17 4.93 5.94
C SER A 100 -0.74 5.83 4.85
N ASP A 101 0.07 6.21 3.87
CA ASP A 101 -0.35 7.04 2.73
C ASP A 101 -0.54 6.26 1.43
N GLY A 102 -0.02 5.03 1.34
CA GLY A 102 -0.14 4.22 0.14
C GLY A 102 0.16 2.75 0.33
N LEU A 103 -0.38 1.94 -0.59
CA LEU A 103 0.11 0.60 -0.87
C LEU A 103 1.29 0.70 -1.83
N MET A 104 2.45 0.19 -1.41
CA MET A 104 3.60 -0.04 -2.29
C MET A 104 3.66 -1.51 -2.69
N MET A 105 4.06 -1.80 -3.93
CA MET A 105 4.35 -3.16 -4.39
C MET A 105 5.62 -3.21 -5.22
N ALA A 106 6.40 -4.27 -5.02
CA ALA A 106 7.48 -4.69 -5.90
C ALA A 106 7.04 -6.01 -6.55
N THR A 107 6.66 -5.95 -7.82
CA THR A 107 6.03 -7.09 -8.50
C THR A 107 7.04 -8.18 -8.84
N GLY A 108 6.56 -9.40 -9.09
CA GLY A 108 7.41 -10.51 -9.55
C GLY A 108 8.14 -10.17 -10.86
N ARG A 109 7.51 -9.35 -11.70
CA ARG A 109 8.07 -8.83 -12.98
C ARG A 109 9.04 -7.66 -12.80
N GLY A 110 9.30 -7.21 -11.57
CA GLY A 110 10.24 -6.14 -11.28
C GLY A 110 9.69 -4.72 -11.49
N GLU A 111 8.36 -4.56 -11.58
CA GLU A 111 7.75 -3.23 -11.54
C GLU A 111 7.61 -2.75 -10.10
N GLN A 112 7.75 -1.45 -9.88
CA GLN A 112 7.40 -0.81 -8.62
C GLN A 112 6.09 -0.05 -8.80
N LEU A 113 5.11 -0.36 -7.96
CA LEU A 113 3.79 0.26 -7.96
C LEU A 113 3.62 1.09 -6.69
N TRP A 114 2.98 2.25 -6.86
CA TRP A 114 2.53 3.10 -5.78
C TRP A 114 1.05 3.41 -5.96
N ARG A 115 0.22 2.95 -5.01
CA ARG A 115 -1.22 3.20 -4.94
C ARG A 115 -1.52 4.03 -3.69
N PRO A 116 -1.64 5.36 -3.79
CA PRO A 116 -2.07 6.19 -2.67
C PRO A 116 -3.40 5.69 -2.10
N LEU A 117 -3.62 5.81 -0.80
CA LEU A 117 -4.87 5.41 -0.15
C LEU A 117 -5.94 6.50 -0.24
N ASN A 118 -7.20 6.08 -0.17
CA ASN A 118 -8.37 6.97 -0.07
C ASN A 118 -9.28 6.49 1.08
N ASN A 119 -10.19 7.37 1.49
CA ASN A 119 -11.33 7.06 2.37
C ASN A 119 -12.63 7.17 1.55
N PRO A 120 -12.96 6.14 0.76
CA PRO A 120 -14.06 6.21 -0.20
C PRO A 120 -15.43 6.24 0.49
N GLN A 121 -16.46 6.76 -0.19
CA GLN A 121 -17.84 6.76 0.31
C GLN A 121 -18.52 5.37 0.31
N LYS A 122 -17.95 4.42 -0.44
CA LYS A 122 -18.42 3.04 -0.57
C LYS A 122 -17.23 2.10 -0.51
N LEU A 123 -17.40 0.90 0.06
CA LEU A 123 -16.37 -0.14 0.11
C LEU A 123 -15.69 -0.31 -1.26
N GLN A 124 -14.37 -0.15 -1.29
CA GLN A 124 -13.55 -0.39 -2.47
C GLN A 124 -12.65 -1.59 -2.26
N ILE A 125 -12.61 -2.47 -3.25
CA ILE A 125 -11.67 -3.58 -3.33
C ILE A 125 -10.86 -3.40 -4.61
N SER A 126 -9.54 -3.33 -4.46
CA SER A 126 -8.58 -3.30 -5.57
C SER A 126 -7.78 -4.60 -5.56
N ALA A 127 -7.51 -5.16 -6.73
CA ALA A 127 -6.79 -6.42 -6.88
C ALA A 127 -5.66 -6.27 -7.90
N PHE A 128 -4.43 -6.53 -7.46
CA PHE A 128 -3.21 -6.41 -8.26
C PHE A 128 -2.67 -7.82 -8.53
N ALA A 129 -3.06 -8.38 -9.67
CA ALA A 129 -2.65 -9.73 -10.06
C ALA A 129 -1.13 -9.81 -10.28
N ASP A 130 -0.49 -10.83 -9.72
CA ASP A 130 0.95 -11.05 -9.84
C ASP A 130 1.30 -12.54 -9.72
N THR A 131 2.56 -12.85 -9.96
CA THR A 131 3.15 -14.16 -9.69
C THR A 131 4.40 -13.94 -8.85
N SER A 132 4.36 -14.41 -7.61
CA SER A 132 5.49 -14.36 -6.67
C SER A 132 6.02 -12.92 -6.48
N PRO A 133 5.22 -12.02 -5.88
CA PRO A 133 5.63 -10.64 -5.66
C PRO A 133 6.91 -10.58 -4.82
N ARG A 134 7.82 -9.65 -5.14
CA ARG A 134 9.04 -9.42 -4.35
C ARG A 134 8.74 -8.73 -3.02
N GLY A 135 7.62 -8.04 -2.95
CA GLY A 135 7.06 -7.56 -1.70
C GLY A 135 5.91 -6.59 -1.91
N PHE A 136 5.19 -6.31 -0.84
CA PHE A 136 4.09 -5.36 -0.81
C PHE A 136 3.89 -4.84 0.61
N GLY A 137 3.31 -3.67 0.77
CA GLY A 137 3.15 -3.11 2.12
C GLY A 137 2.37 -1.81 2.17
N LEU A 138 1.81 -1.54 3.34
CA LEU A 138 1.24 -0.23 3.68
C LEU A 138 2.39 0.65 4.17
N VAL A 139 2.61 1.73 3.44
CA VAL A 139 3.77 2.59 3.62
C VAL A 139 3.27 3.96 4.05
N GLN A 140 4.10 4.64 4.85
CA GLN A 140 3.97 6.05 5.15
C GLN A 140 5.22 6.79 4.68
N ARG A 141 5.11 7.49 3.55
CA ARG A 141 6.17 8.35 3.00
C ARG A 141 6.22 9.71 3.65
N HIS A 142 5.08 10.22 4.11
CA HIS A 142 4.98 11.47 4.87
C HIS A 142 5.53 11.31 6.29
N ARG A 143 6.58 12.08 6.61
CA ARG A 143 7.35 11.99 7.86
C ARG A 143 7.62 13.36 8.51
N ASP A 144 7.15 14.44 7.90
CA ASP A 144 7.26 15.77 8.47
C ASP A 144 6.12 15.99 9.46
N PHE A 145 6.42 16.48 10.66
CA PHE A 145 5.41 16.86 11.65
C PHE A 145 4.37 17.82 11.06
N ASN A 146 4.80 18.76 10.22
CA ASN A 146 3.91 19.78 9.64
C ASN A 146 2.86 19.20 8.67
N ASP A 147 3.04 17.96 8.20
CA ASP A 147 2.03 17.25 7.41
C ASP A 147 0.85 16.75 8.25
N TYR A 148 0.99 16.74 9.58
CA TYR A 148 0.00 16.20 10.51
C TYR A 148 -0.42 17.21 11.59
N GLU A 149 0.51 17.99 12.13
CA GLU A 149 0.27 19.02 13.17
C GLU A 149 -0.36 18.46 14.47
N ASP A 150 -0.19 17.17 14.74
CA ASP A 150 -0.79 16.47 15.88
C ASP A 150 0.27 16.09 16.93
N LEU A 151 0.24 16.79 18.07
CA LEU A 151 1.18 16.62 19.18
C LEU A 151 0.88 15.39 20.07
N GLU A 152 -0.26 14.73 19.89
CA GLU A 152 -0.65 13.58 20.69
C GLU A 152 -0.47 12.27 19.91
N ALA A 153 -0.97 12.24 18.68
CA ALA A 153 -1.04 11.02 17.89
C ALA A 153 0.25 10.68 17.14
N HIS A 154 1.14 11.66 16.92
CA HIS A 154 2.44 11.52 16.25
C HIS A 154 2.41 10.64 15.00
N TYR A 155 1.46 10.91 14.10
CA TYR A 155 1.27 10.13 12.88
C TYR A 155 2.57 10.04 12.07
N GLU A 156 3.38 11.10 12.01
CA GLU A 156 4.65 11.16 11.27
C GLU A 156 5.67 10.07 11.68
N ARG A 157 5.50 9.49 12.88
CA ARG A 157 6.37 8.46 13.46
C ARG A 157 5.81 7.04 13.35
N ARG A 158 4.60 6.85 12.81
CA ARG A 158 3.98 5.52 12.70
C ARG A 158 4.69 4.68 11.62
N PRO A 159 5.05 3.42 11.90
CA PRO A 159 5.91 2.66 11.00
C PRO A 159 5.18 2.30 9.70
N SER A 160 5.94 2.23 8.60
CA SER A 160 5.52 1.45 7.43
C SER A 160 5.61 -0.03 7.76
N LEU A 161 4.75 -0.85 7.16
CA LEU A 161 4.84 -2.31 7.16
C LEU A 161 5.11 -2.82 5.75
N TRP A 162 6.26 -3.44 5.54
CA TRP A 162 6.60 -4.12 4.29
C TRP A 162 6.65 -5.64 4.48
N VAL A 163 5.89 -6.36 3.66
CA VAL A 163 5.89 -7.82 3.56
C VAL A 163 6.80 -8.23 2.43
N GLU A 164 7.87 -8.95 2.76
CA GLU A 164 8.79 -9.60 1.82
C GLU A 164 8.51 -11.11 1.82
N PRO A 165 7.82 -11.65 0.81
CA PRO A 165 7.65 -13.08 0.63
C PRO A 165 9.00 -13.81 0.57
N ILE A 166 9.11 -14.91 1.30
CA ILE A 166 10.27 -15.82 1.22
C ILE A 166 9.83 -17.09 0.50
N GLY A 167 10.51 -17.39 -0.61
CA GLY A 167 10.14 -18.49 -1.49
C GLY A 167 9.12 -18.09 -2.55
N ASP A 168 8.50 -19.09 -3.17
CA ASP A 168 7.54 -18.89 -4.25
C ASP A 168 6.10 -18.91 -3.73
N TRP A 169 5.43 -17.76 -3.77
CA TRP A 169 4.02 -17.62 -3.39
C TRP A 169 3.05 -17.91 -4.54
N GLY A 170 3.56 -18.25 -5.72
CA GLY A 170 2.79 -18.63 -6.90
C GLY A 170 1.93 -17.51 -7.47
N GLU A 171 0.93 -17.89 -8.27
CA GLU A 171 -0.06 -16.96 -8.84
C GLU A 171 -1.07 -16.52 -7.79
N GLY A 172 -1.40 -15.23 -7.82
CA GLY A 172 -2.40 -14.64 -6.93
C GLY A 172 -2.54 -13.16 -7.18
N GLN A 173 -2.93 -12.43 -6.14
CA GLN A 173 -3.07 -10.98 -6.20
C GLN A 173 -2.83 -10.36 -4.84
N VAL A 174 -2.22 -9.17 -4.80
CA VAL A 174 -2.33 -8.31 -3.62
C VAL A 174 -3.71 -7.66 -3.67
N GLN A 175 -4.50 -7.80 -2.61
CA GLN A 175 -5.76 -7.10 -2.45
C GLN A 175 -5.56 -5.91 -1.53
N LEU A 176 -6.17 -4.78 -1.89
CA LEU A 176 -6.33 -3.60 -1.06
C LEU A 176 -7.83 -3.38 -0.83
N ILE A 177 -8.23 -3.25 0.42
CA ILE A 177 -9.60 -2.98 0.85
C ILE A 177 -9.62 -1.64 1.55
N GLU A 178 -10.43 -0.72 1.04
CA GLU A 178 -10.63 0.63 1.59
C GLU A 178 -12.10 0.72 2.04
N ILE A 179 -12.30 0.79 3.35
CA ILE A 179 -13.60 0.82 4.01
C ILE A 179 -13.96 2.28 4.31
N PRO A 180 -15.20 2.73 4.07
CA PRO A 180 -15.61 4.08 4.45
C PRO A 180 -15.51 4.28 5.97
N THR A 181 -14.81 5.32 6.40
CA THR A 181 -14.79 5.75 7.81
C THR A 181 -15.15 7.23 7.95
N LYS A 182 -15.63 7.60 9.14
CA LYS A 182 -15.93 8.99 9.53
C LYS A 182 -15.01 9.51 10.62
N ASP A 183 -14.13 8.66 11.14
CA ASP A 183 -13.20 8.98 12.21
C ASP A 183 -11.91 8.16 12.08
N GLU A 184 -10.90 8.60 12.82
CA GLU A 184 -9.55 8.03 12.86
C GLU A 184 -9.39 6.86 13.84
N VAL A 185 -10.45 6.49 14.56
CA VAL A 185 -10.36 5.49 15.64
C VAL A 185 -10.44 4.07 15.09
N HIS A 186 -11.09 3.91 13.94
CA HIS A 186 -11.28 2.62 13.29
C HIS A 186 -10.33 2.45 12.10
N ASP A 187 -9.55 1.38 12.13
CA ASP A 187 -8.79 0.94 10.96
C ASP A 187 -9.76 0.65 9.80
N ASN A 188 -9.46 1.24 8.64
CA ASN A 188 -10.29 1.18 7.46
C ASN A 188 -9.53 0.73 6.22
N ILE A 189 -8.26 0.34 6.37
CA ILE A 189 -7.38 -0.10 5.29
C ILE A 189 -6.88 -1.50 5.59
N VAL A 190 -7.02 -2.41 4.62
CA VAL A 190 -6.48 -3.77 4.72
C VAL A 190 -5.74 -4.11 3.42
N ALA A 191 -4.53 -4.64 3.54
CA ALA A 191 -3.77 -5.16 2.41
C ALA A 191 -3.24 -6.58 2.71
N PHE A 192 -3.36 -7.49 1.76
CA PHE A 192 -2.85 -8.87 1.90
C PHE A 192 -2.65 -9.54 0.54
N TRP A 193 -1.85 -10.60 0.51
CA TRP A 193 -1.79 -11.51 -0.63
C TRP A 193 -2.94 -12.51 -0.60
N ARG A 194 -3.63 -12.65 -1.72
CA ARG A 194 -4.64 -13.69 -1.96
C ARG A 194 -4.12 -14.65 -3.03
N PRO A 195 -3.77 -15.89 -2.66
CA PRO A 195 -3.41 -16.94 -3.62
C PRO A 195 -4.57 -17.20 -4.59
N LYS A 196 -4.25 -17.49 -5.86
CA LYS A 196 -5.26 -17.85 -6.87
C LYS A 196 -5.82 -19.25 -6.62
N GLN A 197 -4.99 -20.16 -6.14
CA GLN A 197 -5.40 -21.53 -5.83
C GLN A 197 -6.07 -21.57 -4.46
N LYS A 198 -7.21 -22.27 -4.38
CA LYS A 198 -7.86 -22.55 -3.10
C LYS A 198 -6.98 -23.44 -2.22
N LEU A 199 -7.02 -23.23 -0.91
CA LEU A 199 -6.40 -24.14 0.04
C LEU A 199 -7.39 -25.25 0.36
N LEU A 200 -7.02 -26.50 0.09
CA LEU A 200 -7.91 -27.65 0.26
C LEU A 200 -8.08 -27.99 1.74
N ALA A 201 -9.29 -28.42 2.13
CA ALA A 201 -9.53 -28.97 3.46
C ALA A 201 -8.55 -30.12 3.75
N LYS A 202 -8.05 -30.17 4.99
CA LYS A 202 -7.11 -31.20 5.48
C LYS A 202 -5.74 -31.22 4.78
N SER A 203 -5.40 -30.16 4.05
CA SER A 203 -4.04 -29.94 3.56
C SER A 203 -3.17 -29.24 4.61
N GLU A 204 -1.86 -29.29 4.38
CA GLU A 204 -0.88 -28.46 5.07
C GLU A 204 -0.29 -27.49 4.04
N VAL A 205 -0.37 -26.19 4.33
CA VAL A 205 0.11 -25.14 3.43
C VAL A 205 1.02 -24.21 4.21
N SER A 206 2.21 -23.96 3.71
CA SER A 206 3.18 -23.10 4.39
C SER A 206 3.38 -21.78 3.67
N TYR A 207 3.43 -20.68 4.43
CA TYR A 207 3.90 -19.39 3.94
C TYR A 207 4.96 -18.84 4.88
N THR A 208 6.05 -18.38 4.29
CA THR A 208 7.11 -17.67 4.99
C THR A 208 7.24 -16.28 4.40
N CYS A 209 7.34 -15.28 5.27
CA CYS A 209 7.67 -13.91 4.90
C CYS A 209 8.56 -13.25 5.94
N ARG A 210 9.19 -12.16 5.54
CA ARG A 210 9.83 -11.20 6.43
C ARG A 210 9.00 -9.93 6.44
N LEU A 211 8.65 -9.49 7.64
CA LEU A 211 7.97 -8.22 7.89
C LEU A 211 9.03 -7.20 8.31
N HIS A 212 9.04 -6.05 7.63
CA HIS A 212 9.89 -4.92 7.97
C HIS A 212 8.99 -3.81 8.51
N TRP A 213 9.17 -3.50 9.79
CA TRP A 213 8.57 -2.35 10.46
C TRP A 213 9.63 -1.26 10.49
N ALA A 214 9.50 -0.30 9.57
CA ALA A 214 10.54 0.67 9.25
C ALA A 214 9.91 2.00 8.82
N ASP A 215 10.70 3.07 8.73
CA ASP A 215 10.22 4.32 8.15
C ASP A 215 9.85 4.12 6.67
N LEU A 216 10.73 3.47 5.91
CA LEU A 216 10.51 3.14 4.51
C LEU A 216 10.87 1.67 4.22
N PRO A 217 10.18 1.02 3.26
CA PRO A 217 10.53 -0.33 2.85
C PRO A 217 12.00 -0.46 2.40
N PRO A 218 12.65 -1.62 2.62
CA PRO A 218 14.04 -1.88 2.23
C PRO A 218 14.21 -2.16 0.73
N VAL A 219 13.49 -1.41 -0.12
CA VAL A 219 13.50 -1.56 -1.56
C VAL A 219 14.51 -0.59 -2.15
N THR A 220 15.62 -1.10 -2.69
CA THR A 220 16.57 -0.28 -3.44
C THR A 220 15.89 0.19 -4.73
N ASN A 221 15.67 1.50 -4.85
CA ASN A 221 15.00 2.05 -6.03
C ASN A 221 15.91 3.04 -6.78
N THR A 222 16.18 2.73 -8.05
CA THR A 222 16.81 3.67 -8.98
C THR A 222 15.80 4.65 -9.58
N LEU A 223 14.50 4.33 -9.55
CA LEU A 223 13.42 5.15 -10.09
C LEU A 223 13.07 6.32 -9.15
N ALA A 224 12.54 7.37 -9.75
CA ALA A 224 11.85 8.44 -9.04
C ALA A 224 10.58 7.92 -8.37
N ARG A 225 10.27 8.48 -7.20
CA ARG A 225 9.09 8.15 -6.41
C ARG A 225 8.14 9.33 -6.38
N PHE A 226 6.85 9.04 -6.32
CA PHE A 226 5.82 10.05 -6.05
C PHE A 226 5.88 10.46 -4.59
N THR A 227 6.22 11.71 -4.31
CA THR A 227 6.44 12.21 -2.94
C THR A 227 5.30 13.04 -2.40
N ALA A 228 4.43 13.56 -3.26
CA ALA A 228 3.22 14.23 -2.82
C ALA A 228 2.11 14.07 -3.85
N PHE A 229 0.88 14.03 -3.36
CA PHE A 229 -0.30 13.84 -4.18
C PHE A 229 -1.45 14.73 -3.72
N ARG A 230 -2.01 15.51 -4.64
CA ARG A 230 -3.06 16.50 -4.33
C ARG A 230 -4.16 16.42 -5.38
N VAL A 231 -5.41 16.51 -4.92
CA VAL A 231 -6.59 16.49 -5.79
C VAL A 231 -7.46 17.69 -5.47
N GLY A 232 -7.88 18.42 -6.51
CA GLY A 232 -8.69 19.63 -6.39
C GLY A 232 -9.78 19.73 -7.45
N ALA A 233 -10.47 20.85 -7.46
CA ALA A 233 -11.35 21.22 -8.55
C ALA A 233 -10.52 21.57 -9.80
N GLY A 234 -10.97 21.10 -10.96
CA GLY A 234 -10.42 21.49 -12.26
C GLY A 234 -11.00 22.80 -12.77
N THR A 235 -10.59 23.17 -13.98
CA THR A 235 -10.98 24.39 -14.68
C THR A 235 -12.43 24.41 -15.15
N THR A 236 -13.03 23.23 -15.37
CA THR A 236 -14.43 23.08 -15.79
C THR A 236 -15.26 22.37 -14.73
N GLN A 237 -16.58 22.53 -14.80
CA GLN A 237 -17.51 21.87 -13.87
C GLN A 237 -17.29 20.35 -13.88
N ASN A 238 -17.15 19.77 -12.69
CA ASN A 238 -16.87 18.34 -12.44
C ASN A 238 -15.49 17.83 -12.90
N ALA A 239 -14.64 18.66 -13.53
CA ALA A 239 -13.25 18.29 -13.75
C ALA A 239 -12.52 18.22 -12.41
N ARG A 240 -11.59 17.27 -12.29
CA ARG A 240 -10.72 17.10 -11.13
C ARG A 240 -9.28 17.34 -11.53
N LEU A 241 -8.63 18.27 -10.85
CA LEU A 241 -7.20 18.55 -11.03
C LEU A 241 -6.39 17.61 -10.14
N PHE A 242 -5.40 16.96 -10.73
CA PHE A 242 -4.41 16.14 -10.04
C PHE A 242 -3.06 16.86 -10.12
N VAL A 243 -2.37 16.98 -8.99
CA VAL A 243 -1.01 17.56 -8.91
C VAL A 243 -0.12 16.59 -8.16
N LEU A 244 0.85 16.02 -8.87
CA LEU A 244 1.77 15.00 -8.40
C LEU A 244 3.18 15.57 -8.33
N ASP A 245 3.90 15.35 -7.22
CA ASP A 245 5.33 15.63 -7.14
C ASP A 245 6.12 14.33 -7.20
N LEU A 246 7.23 14.33 -7.93
CA LEU A 246 8.15 13.23 -8.04
C LEU A 246 9.55 13.68 -7.68
N ALA A 247 10.28 12.87 -6.93
CA ALA A 247 11.68 13.07 -6.63
C ALA A 247 12.48 11.77 -6.72
N GLY A 248 13.75 11.88 -7.07
CA GLY A 248 14.68 10.74 -7.12
C GLY A 248 15.77 10.90 -8.16
N ASP A 249 16.83 10.13 -8.00
CA ASP A 249 18.05 10.28 -8.79
C ASP A 249 17.88 9.98 -10.29
N ALA A 250 16.93 9.12 -10.66
CA ALA A 250 16.59 8.89 -12.08
C ALA A 250 16.19 10.18 -12.81
N LEU A 251 15.67 11.20 -12.11
CA LEU A 251 15.27 12.46 -12.74
C LEU A 251 16.47 13.32 -13.13
N LYS A 252 17.66 13.08 -12.59
CA LYS A 252 18.88 13.87 -12.89
C LYS A 252 19.33 13.75 -14.34
N VAL A 253 18.83 12.74 -15.08
CA VAL A 253 19.06 12.58 -16.52
C VAL A 253 18.29 13.62 -17.35
N LEU A 254 17.24 14.23 -16.77
CA LEU A 254 16.45 15.26 -17.43
C LEU A 254 17.16 16.61 -17.30
N THR A 255 17.63 17.12 -18.44
CA THR A 255 18.27 18.44 -18.57
C THR A 255 17.30 19.43 -19.23
N ASP A 256 17.72 20.70 -19.38
CA ASP A 256 16.89 21.73 -20.02
C ASP A 256 16.45 21.37 -21.45
N ASP A 257 17.19 20.50 -22.13
CA ASP A 257 16.90 20.02 -23.49
C ASP A 257 16.09 18.70 -23.53
N ILE A 258 16.01 17.98 -22.41
CA ILE A 258 15.34 16.68 -22.33
C ILE A 258 14.04 16.84 -21.56
N ARG A 259 12.93 16.90 -22.31
CA ARG A 259 11.59 16.91 -21.71
C ARG A 259 11.12 15.48 -21.49
N PRO A 260 10.67 15.12 -20.27
CA PRO A 260 10.12 13.81 -20.02
C PRO A 260 8.75 13.66 -20.71
N ARG A 261 8.42 12.43 -21.08
CA ARG A 261 7.07 12.06 -21.51
C ARG A 261 6.30 11.59 -20.28
N VAL A 262 5.12 12.17 -20.06
CA VAL A 262 4.15 11.67 -19.09
C VAL A 262 3.32 10.59 -19.78
N ASP A 263 3.57 9.32 -19.43
CA ASP A 263 2.75 8.20 -19.88
C ASP A 263 1.59 8.02 -18.89
N ILE A 264 0.44 8.63 -19.21
CA ILE A 264 -0.77 8.62 -18.40
C ILE A 264 -1.93 7.99 -19.15
N SER A 265 -2.68 7.13 -18.48
CA SER A 265 -3.87 6.47 -19.02
C SER A 265 -5.01 6.45 -18.01
N THR A 266 -6.23 6.36 -18.52
CA THR A 266 -7.47 6.21 -17.74
C THR A 266 -8.34 5.11 -18.34
N ASP A 267 -9.07 4.36 -17.51
CA ASP A 267 -10.05 3.37 -17.98
C ASP A 267 -11.35 4.02 -18.49
N LYS A 268 -11.74 5.14 -17.88
CA LYS A 268 -12.96 5.90 -18.14
C LYS A 268 -12.69 7.41 -18.06
N GLY A 269 -13.64 8.19 -18.55
CA GLY A 269 -13.48 9.64 -18.61
C GLY A 269 -12.39 10.05 -19.61
N LYS A 270 -11.91 11.29 -19.48
CA LYS A 270 -10.90 11.87 -20.37
C LYS A 270 -9.84 12.59 -19.56
N ILE A 271 -8.58 12.39 -19.93
CA ILE A 271 -7.44 13.15 -19.40
C ILE A 271 -7.20 14.36 -20.31
N GLU A 272 -7.05 15.54 -19.71
CA GLU A 272 -6.70 16.78 -20.39
C GLU A 272 -5.61 17.54 -19.64
N ASN A 273 -5.05 18.56 -20.28
CA ASN A 273 -4.15 19.54 -19.65
C ASN A 273 -2.95 18.92 -18.93
N VAL A 274 -2.35 17.87 -19.52
CA VAL A 274 -1.16 17.21 -18.96
C VAL A 274 0.06 18.12 -19.11
N VAL A 275 0.67 18.47 -17.99
CA VAL A 275 1.85 19.31 -17.91
C VAL A 275 2.87 18.67 -16.97
N ALA A 276 4.14 18.63 -17.37
CA ALA A 276 5.25 18.25 -16.52
C ALA A 276 6.26 19.40 -16.47
N LEU A 277 6.58 19.86 -15.26
CA LEU A 277 7.53 20.96 -15.03
C LEU A 277 8.62 20.53 -14.06
N ALA A 278 9.86 20.90 -14.35
CA ALA A 278 10.91 20.83 -13.35
C ALA A 278 10.54 21.75 -12.18
N ALA A 279 10.66 21.24 -10.96
CA ALA A 279 10.24 21.92 -9.74
C ALA A 279 11.35 21.80 -8.69
N ALA A 280 12.26 22.77 -8.71
CA ALA A 280 13.41 22.80 -7.79
C ALA A 280 12.99 22.79 -6.31
N GLN A 281 11.83 23.39 -6.01
CA GLN A 281 11.26 23.46 -4.65
C GLN A 281 10.90 22.08 -4.08
N VAL A 282 10.66 21.08 -4.92
CA VAL A 282 10.37 19.70 -4.51
C VAL A 282 11.51 18.74 -4.86
N GLY A 283 12.66 19.26 -5.30
CA GLY A 283 13.84 18.47 -5.65
C GLY A 283 13.63 17.52 -6.84
N GLY A 284 12.71 17.85 -7.76
CA GLY A 284 12.36 16.95 -8.87
C GLY A 284 11.39 17.56 -9.87
N TRP A 285 10.30 16.84 -10.17
CA TRP A 285 9.32 17.21 -11.19
C TRP A 285 7.91 17.27 -10.61
N ARG A 286 7.13 18.23 -11.08
CA ARG A 286 5.69 18.32 -10.82
C ARG A 286 4.93 17.98 -12.08
N ILE A 287 3.97 17.07 -11.96
CA ILE A 287 3.03 16.73 -13.02
C ILE A 287 1.64 17.22 -12.61
N SER A 288 0.94 17.89 -13.51
CA SER A 288 -0.47 18.21 -13.35
C SER A 288 -1.28 17.75 -14.55
N PHE A 289 -2.50 17.29 -14.30
CA PHE A 289 -3.47 16.96 -15.35
C PHE A 289 -4.89 17.07 -14.80
N GLU A 290 -5.86 17.16 -15.70
CA GLU A 290 -7.27 17.14 -15.35
C GLU A 290 -7.92 15.84 -15.79
N LEU A 291 -8.75 15.27 -14.92
CA LEU A 291 -9.69 14.21 -15.26
C LEU A 291 -11.07 14.83 -15.46
N LEU A 292 -11.70 14.54 -16.59
CA LEU A 292 -13.12 14.74 -16.84
C LEU A 292 -13.81 13.38 -16.70
N PRO A 293 -14.48 13.08 -15.57
CA PRO A 293 -14.99 11.72 -15.31
C PRO A 293 -16.14 11.29 -16.24
N GLY A 294 -16.78 12.23 -16.96
CA GLY A 294 -17.87 11.89 -17.89
C GLY A 294 -19.12 11.32 -17.20
N GLY A 295 -19.33 11.61 -15.92
CA GLY A 295 -20.49 11.14 -15.14
C GLY A 295 -20.32 9.74 -14.53
N THR A 296 -19.12 9.16 -14.57
CA THR A 296 -18.83 7.92 -13.85
C THR A 296 -18.45 8.19 -12.40
N ASP A 297 -18.80 7.29 -11.49
CA ASP A 297 -18.48 7.43 -10.07
C ASP A 297 -17.11 6.83 -9.69
N ILE A 298 -16.46 6.08 -10.59
CA ILE A 298 -15.18 5.40 -10.35
C ILE A 298 -14.34 5.44 -11.63
N VAL A 299 -13.09 5.91 -11.51
CA VAL A 299 -12.09 5.96 -12.59
C VAL A 299 -10.75 5.44 -12.08
N GLU A 300 -10.10 4.60 -12.88
CA GLU A 300 -8.75 4.08 -12.63
C GLU A 300 -7.73 4.85 -13.48
N LEU A 301 -6.72 5.39 -12.82
CA LEU A 301 -5.64 6.15 -13.42
C LEU A 301 -4.31 5.40 -13.26
N ARG A 302 -3.48 5.49 -14.28
CA ARG A 302 -2.10 4.98 -14.27
C ARG A 302 -1.18 6.03 -14.84
N LEU A 303 -0.04 6.27 -14.17
CA LEU A 303 0.96 7.24 -14.62
C LEU A 303 2.39 6.73 -14.42
N ILE A 304 3.24 6.93 -15.42
CA ILE A 304 4.69 6.76 -15.35
C ILE A 304 5.37 7.98 -16.00
N LEU A 305 6.44 8.47 -15.40
CA LEU A 305 7.34 9.43 -16.05
C LEU A 305 8.41 8.68 -16.86
N MET A 306 8.54 9.05 -18.13
CA MET A 306 9.41 8.35 -19.11
C MET A 306 10.45 9.30 -19.70
N ASN A 307 11.62 8.76 -20.05
CA ASN A 307 12.58 9.38 -20.96
C ASN A 307 12.74 8.48 -22.19
N GLY A 308 12.09 8.85 -23.31
CA GLY A 308 11.88 7.94 -24.42
C GLY A 308 11.15 6.68 -23.95
N ASP A 309 11.80 5.53 -24.13
CA ASP A 309 11.29 4.22 -23.70
C ASP A 309 11.80 3.79 -22.31
N THR A 310 12.64 4.61 -21.67
CA THR A 310 13.16 4.32 -20.32
C THR A 310 12.21 4.85 -19.26
N LYS A 311 11.77 3.98 -18.34
CA LYS A 311 11.01 4.39 -17.15
C LYS A 311 11.90 5.18 -16.20
N LEU A 312 11.48 6.39 -15.83
CA LEU A 312 12.16 7.22 -14.85
C LEU A 312 11.53 7.18 -13.47
N SER A 313 10.24 6.82 -13.37
CA SER A 313 9.53 6.70 -12.09
C SER A 313 9.00 5.29 -11.86
N GLU A 314 8.61 5.03 -10.61
CA GLU A 314 7.64 3.98 -10.29
C GLU A 314 6.31 4.22 -11.02
N THR A 315 5.42 3.22 -11.00
CA THR A 315 4.07 3.35 -11.57
C THR A 315 3.11 3.84 -10.51
N TRP A 316 2.55 5.03 -10.73
CA TRP A 316 1.46 5.54 -9.91
C TRP A 316 0.14 4.95 -10.40
N LEU A 317 -0.62 4.37 -9.49
CA LEU A 317 -1.96 3.82 -9.72
C LEU A 317 -2.93 4.53 -8.80
N TYR A 318 -4.07 4.97 -9.31
CA TYR A 318 -5.03 5.69 -8.48
C TYR A 318 -6.47 5.45 -8.90
N ARG A 319 -7.29 5.09 -7.91
CA ARG A 319 -8.75 5.04 -8.08
C ARG A 319 -9.33 6.36 -7.62
N TRP A 320 -9.86 7.14 -8.55
CA TRP A 320 -10.71 8.26 -8.21
C TRP A 320 -12.15 7.77 -8.01
N THR A 321 -12.79 8.23 -6.95
CA THR A 321 -14.22 8.02 -6.69
C THR A 321 -14.93 9.36 -6.55
N ALA A 322 -16.17 9.45 -7.03
CA ALA A 322 -17.03 10.62 -6.89
C ALA A 322 -17.47 10.87 -5.44
#